data_AF-A0A1A8AJP1-F1
#
_entry.id   AF-A0A1A8AJP1-F1
#
_cell.length_a   1.000
_cell.length_b   1.000
_cell.length_c   1.000
_cell.angle_alpha   90.00
_cell.angle_beta   90.00
_cell.angle_gamma   90.00
#
_symmetry.space_group_name_H-M   'P 1'
#
loop_
_entity.id
_entity.type
_entity.pdbx_description
1 polymer ?
#
loop_
_entity_poly.entity_id
_entity_poly.type
_entity_poly.pdbx_seq_one_letter_code
_entity_poly.pdbx_strand_id
1 'polypeptide(L)'
;GGLVEKFLPGSRTGPLFACLIGKQMKVLRDGDRFWWEAEGVFTQQQQQELLKVSLSRVICDNSDIQEVPPDSFRYGKYPTDYVSCRDVASMNLEVWREEESKDLQQCGSPRPIKNGDFIFSSKSGKLTALYSCYHGFTLEGAAEIFCEGDRWSDGPPRCA
;
A
#
# COMPACT_ATOMS: atom_id res chain seq x y z
N GLY A 1 26.60 -5.76 -31.89
CA GLY A 1 25.74 -4.85 -31.11
C GLY A 1 25.99 -5.01 -29.63
N GLY A 2 25.23 -4.34 -28.74
CA GLY A 2 25.55 -4.27 -27.31
C GLY A 2 25.71 -5.60 -26.56
N LEU A 3 25.10 -6.70 -27.03
CA LEU A 3 25.24 -8.04 -26.45
C LEU A 3 26.65 -8.65 -26.60
N VAL A 4 27.45 -8.21 -27.59
CA VAL A 4 28.79 -8.76 -27.84
C VAL A 4 29.90 -7.95 -27.18
N GLU A 5 29.56 -6.90 -26.43
CA GLU A 5 30.53 -6.12 -25.66
C GLU A 5 30.99 -6.87 -24.42
N LYS A 6 32.23 -6.62 -23.99
CA LYS A 6 32.75 -7.16 -22.73
C LYS A 6 31.98 -6.56 -21.56
N PHE A 7 31.60 -7.40 -20.59
CA PHE A 7 30.93 -6.93 -19.39
C PHE A 7 31.82 -6.01 -18.56
N LEU A 8 31.20 -5.00 -17.95
CA LEU A 8 31.85 -4.18 -16.93
C LEU A 8 32.07 -5.01 -15.64
N PRO A 9 33.09 -4.67 -14.82
CA PRO A 9 33.33 -5.36 -13.55
C PRO A 9 32.08 -5.40 -12.65
N GLY A 10 31.68 -6.59 -12.20
CA GLY A 10 30.49 -6.78 -11.37
C GLY A 10 29.14 -6.64 -12.09
N SER A 11 29.13 -6.33 -13.39
CA SER A 11 27.92 -6.15 -14.19
C SER A 11 27.59 -7.39 -15.05
N ARG A 12 26.39 -7.40 -15.61
CA ARG A 12 25.93 -8.34 -16.63
C ARG A 12 25.76 -7.70 -18.01
N THR A 13 26.18 -6.44 -18.16
CA THR A 13 26.08 -5.69 -19.41
C THR A 13 27.41 -5.03 -19.78
N GLY A 14 27.63 -4.85 -21.07
CA GLY A 14 28.71 -4.00 -21.59
C GLY A 14 28.39 -2.50 -21.50
N PRO A 15 29.34 -1.63 -21.87
CA PRO A 15 29.21 -0.17 -21.78
C PRO A 15 27.95 0.40 -22.44
N LEU A 16 27.57 -0.08 -23.63
CA LEU A 16 26.42 0.46 -24.36
C LEU A 16 25.12 0.22 -23.61
N PHE A 17 24.85 -1.02 -23.20
CA PHE A 17 23.63 -1.33 -22.46
C PHE A 17 23.63 -0.78 -21.04
N ALA A 18 24.79 -0.69 -20.38
CA ALA A 18 24.89 0.01 -19.10
C ALA A 18 24.45 1.48 -19.23
N CYS A 19 24.88 2.17 -20.30
CA CYS A 19 24.48 3.55 -20.60
C CYS A 19 22.98 3.66 -20.89
N LEU A 20 22.45 2.82 -21.79
CA LEU A 20 21.04 2.90 -22.20
C LEU A 20 20.09 2.56 -21.05
N ILE A 21 20.34 1.45 -20.35
CA ILE A 21 19.51 1.02 -19.20
C ILE A 21 19.64 2.04 -18.07
N GLY A 22 20.86 2.47 -17.74
CA GLY A 22 21.10 3.45 -16.68
C GLY A 22 20.40 4.78 -16.94
N LYS A 23 20.46 5.29 -18.18
CA LYS A 23 19.72 6.50 -18.58
C LYS A 23 18.22 6.31 -18.44
N GLN A 24 17.67 5.19 -18.92
CA GLN A 24 16.23 4.92 -18.84
C GLN A 24 15.74 4.81 -17.39
N MET A 25 16.48 4.09 -16.54
CA MET A 25 16.14 3.95 -15.11
C MET A 25 16.24 5.28 -14.37
N LYS A 26 17.25 6.10 -14.68
CA LYS A 26 17.40 7.44 -14.09
C LYS A 26 16.21 8.33 -14.42
N VAL A 27 15.78 8.40 -15.68
CA VAL A 27 14.65 9.28 -16.07
C VAL A 27 13.32 8.77 -15.52
N LEU A 28 13.13 7.45 -15.38
CA LEU A 28 11.95 6.89 -14.71
C LEU A 28 11.91 7.30 -13.25
N ARG A 29 13.04 7.19 -12.54
CA ARG A 29 13.13 7.56 -11.12
C ARG A 29 12.95 9.06 -10.91
N ASP A 30 13.78 9.87 -11.59
CA ASP A 30 13.84 11.31 -11.37
C ASP A 30 12.59 12.04 -11.93
N GLY A 31 11.89 11.43 -12.89
CA GLY A 31 10.67 11.97 -13.50
C GLY A 31 9.37 11.53 -12.81
N ASP A 32 9.44 10.63 -11.82
CA ASP A 32 8.27 10.15 -11.11
C ASP A 32 7.98 11.00 -9.87
N ARG A 33 6.88 11.76 -9.94
CA ARG A 33 6.39 12.57 -8.82
C ARG A 33 6.07 11.74 -7.58
N PHE A 34 5.75 10.46 -7.75
CA PHE A 34 5.39 9.52 -6.69
C PHE A 34 6.52 8.54 -6.38
N TRP A 35 7.76 8.85 -6.78
CA TRP A 35 8.92 8.07 -6.37
C TRP A 35 8.95 7.93 -4.84
N TRP A 36 9.11 6.73 -4.33
CA TRP A 36 8.89 6.42 -2.91
C TRP A 36 9.84 7.18 -1.93
N GLU A 37 11.01 7.61 -2.40
CA GLU A 37 11.95 8.43 -1.61
C GLU A 37 11.64 9.94 -1.67
N ALA A 38 10.73 10.38 -2.55
CA ALA A 38 10.40 11.78 -2.71
C ALA A 38 9.66 12.34 -1.49
N GLU A 39 9.90 13.62 -1.20
CA GLU A 39 9.32 14.31 -0.05
C GLU A 39 7.78 14.30 -0.12
N GLY A 40 7.14 13.93 0.98
CA GLY A 40 5.69 13.91 1.11
C GLY A 40 4.99 12.69 0.50
N VAL A 41 5.72 11.78 -0.16
CA VAL A 41 5.13 10.51 -0.66
C VAL A 41 4.92 9.52 0.48
N PHE A 42 5.96 9.32 1.30
CA PHE A 42 5.90 8.50 2.51
C PHE A 42 6.50 9.28 3.69
N THR A 43 6.04 8.97 4.91
CA THR A 43 6.69 9.47 6.12
C THR A 43 8.06 8.80 6.32
N GLN A 44 8.94 9.39 7.12
CA GLN A 44 10.24 8.78 7.41
C GLN A 44 10.11 7.39 8.07
N GLN A 45 9.10 7.19 8.91
CA GLN A 45 8.83 5.90 9.54
C GLN A 45 8.39 4.87 8.49
N GLN A 46 7.52 5.27 7.55
CA GLN A 46 7.08 4.41 6.44
C GLN A 46 8.26 4.02 5.55
N GLN A 47 9.16 4.96 5.22
CA GLN A 47 10.36 4.67 4.44
C GLN A 47 11.31 3.69 5.13
N GLN A 48 11.48 3.78 6.45
CA GLN A 48 12.29 2.82 7.22
C GLN A 48 11.72 1.39 7.16
N GLU A 49 10.40 1.25 7.08
CA GLU A 49 9.73 -0.02 6.92
C GLU A 49 9.84 -0.56 5.48
N LEU A 50 9.70 0.31 4.46
CA LEU A 50 9.91 -0.06 3.05
C LEU A 50 11.32 -0.56 2.77
N LEU A 51 12.35 0.01 3.41
CA LEU A 51 13.74 -0.40 3.26
C LEU A 51 14.03 -1.83 3.74
N LYS A 52 13.15 -2.44 4.54
CA LYS A 52 13.29 -3.83 5.01
C LYS A 52 12.81 -4.85 3.97
N VAL A 53 12.06 -4.42 2.96
CA VAL A 53 11.45 -5.31 1.97
C VAL A 53 12.52 -6.00 1.13
N SER A 54 12.35 -7.30 0.93
CA SER A 54 13.15 -8.12 0.02
C SER A 54 12.24 -9.05 -0.80
N LEU A 55 12.67 -9.44 -2.00
CA LEU A 55 11.93 -10.42 -2.79
C LEU A 55 11.83 -11.77 -2.06
N SER A 56 12.84 -12.14 -1.28
CA SER A 56 12.80 -13.31 -0.40
C SER A 56 11.66 -13.24 0.62
N ARG A 57 11.42 -12.07 1.24
CA ARG A 57 10.27 -11.86 2.13
C ARG A 57 8.95 -11.99 1.39
N VAL A 58 8.84 -11.40 0.20
CA VAL A 58 7.63 -11.51 -0.64
C VAL A 58 7.30 -12.97 -0.96
N ILE A 59 8.31 -13.79 -1.27
CA ILE A 59 8.13 -15.23 -1.50
C ILE A 59 7.63 -15.93 -0.22
N CYS A 60 8.23 -15.64 0.94
CA CYS A 60 7.83 -16.20 2.23
C CYS A 60 6.38 -15.85 2.62
N ASP A 61 5.93 -14.63 2.34
CA ASP A 61 4.58 -14.17 2.70
C ASP A 61 3.47 -14.72 1.79
N ASN A 62 3.82 -15.12 0.56
CA ASN A 62 2.84 -15.43 -0.50
C ASN A 62 2.98 -16.83 -1.08
N SER A 63 3.70 -17.74 -0.42
CA SER A 63 3.85 -19.13 -0.84
C SER A 63 4.03 -20.07 0.35
N ASP A 64 4.01 -21.39 0.09
CA ASP A 64 4.26 -22.42 1.10
C ASP A 64 5.76 -22.66 1.37
N ILE A 65 6.65 -21.92 0.71
CA ILE A 65 8.11 -22.06 0.86
C ILE A 65 8.54 -21.59 2.25
N GLN A 66 9.36 -22.40 2.93
CA GLN A 66 9.83 -22.15 4.29
C GLN A 66 11.30 -21.73 4.38
N GLU A 67 12.09 -21.98 3.33
CA GLU A 67 13.51 -21.65 3.26
C GLU A 67 13.81 -20.90 1.97
N VAL A 68 14.52 -19.79 2.07
CA VAL A 68 14.84 -18.90 0.95
C VAL A 68 16.30 -18.45 1.03
N PRO A 69 16.94 -18.09 -0.10
CA PRO A 69 18.21 -17.37 -0.04
C PRO A 69 18.01 -15.98 0.58
N PRO A 70 18.97 -15.45 1.37
CA PRO A 70 18.88 -14.09 1.91
C PRO A 70 18.73 -12.99 0.84
N ASP A 71 19.40 -13.17 -0.30
CA ASP A 71 19.27 -12.32 -1.50
C ASP A 71 18.95 -13.20 -2.71
N SER A 72 17.69 -13.17 -3.15
CA SER A 72 17.19 -13.98 -4.27
C SER A 72 17.84 -13.69 -5.63
N PHE A 73 18.58 -12.59 -5.77
CA PHE A 73 19.31 -12.28 -7.01
C PHE A 73 20.71 -12.90 -7.05
N ARG A 74 21.20 -13.43 -5.92
CA ARG A 74 22.50 -14.10 -5.82
C ARG A 74 22.30 -15.60 -5.81
N TYR A 75 23.16 -16.30 -6.54
CA TYR A 75 23.20 -17.75 -6.47
C TYR A 75 23.65 -18.20 -5.09
N GLY A 76 22.85 -19.06 -4.45
CA GLY A 76 23.18 -19.76 -3.21
C GLY A 76 22.94 -21.25 -3.37
N LYS A 77 23.79 -22.07 -2.76
CA LYS A 77 23.70 -23.53 -2.77
C LYS A 77 22.80 -24.01 -1.62
N TYR A 78 21.76 -24.76 -1.96
CA TYR A 78 20.94 -25.44 -0.97
C TYR A 78 21.69 -26.66 -0.37
N PRO A 79 21.62 -26.93 0.94
CA PRO A 79 20.89 -26.16 1.96
C PRO A 79 21.73 -25.05 2.63
N THR A 80 23.04 -24.99 2.40
CA THR A 80 23.97 -24.18 3.21
C THR A 80 23.72 -22.67 3.16
N ASP A 81 23.21 -22.18 2.03
CA ASP A 81 23.07 -20.74 1.78
C ASP A 81 21.62 -20.26 1.91
N TYR A 82 20.75 -21.11 2.48
CA TYR A 82 19.33 -20.82 2.66
C TYR A 82 19.04 -20.54 4.14
N VAL A 83 18.08 -19.64 4.38
CA VAL A 83 17.61 -19.25 5.72
C VAL A 83 16.12 -19.54 5.85
N SER A 84 15.67 -19.75 7.08
CA SER A 84 14.25 -19.89 7.38
C SER A 84 13.52 -18.58 7.11
N CYS A 85 12.32 -18.67 6.54
CA CYS A 85 11.42 -17.52 6.34
C CYS A 85 11.09 -16.76 7.64
N ARG A 86 11.27 -17.39 8.81
CA ARG A 86 11.10 -16.74 10.12
C ARG A 86 12.21 -15.75 10.44
N ASP A 87 13.39 -15.94 9.86
CA ASP A 87 14.56 -15.09 10.10
C ASP A 87 14.66 -13.95 9.06
N VAL A 88 13.81 -13.97 8.03
CA VAL A 88 13.73 -12.91 7.02
C VAL A 88 12.87 -11.76 7.53
N ALA A 89 13.48 -10.58 7.66
CA ALA A 89 12.84 -9.37 8.15
C ALA A 89 11.53 -9.07 7.41
N SER A 90 10.45 -8.85 8.18
CA SER A 90 9.15 -8.40 7.68
C SER A 90 8.97 -6.90 7.90
N MET A 91 8.15 -6.31 7.04
CA MET A 91 7.74 -4.91 7.15
C MET A 91 6.65 -4.76 8.23
N ASN A 92 6.73 -3.73 9.06
CA ASN A 92 5.68 -3.40 10.03
C ASN A 92 4.68 -2.40 9.45
N LEU A 93 3.46 -2.87 9.15
CA LEU A 93 2.41 -2.03 8.55
C LEU A 93 1.67 -1.13 9.56
N GLU A 94 1.91 -1.28 10.87
CA GLU A 94 1.31 -0.40 11.88
C GLU A 94 1.70 1.08 11.70
N VAL A 95 2.78 1.34 10.96
CA VAL A 95 3.24 2.70 10.62
C VAL A 95 2.35 3.38 9.57
N TRP A 96 1.51 2.63 8.87
CA TRP A 96 0.45 3.14 7.99
C TRP A 96 -0.89 3.25 8.69
N ARG A 97 -0.98 2.87 9.97
CA ARG A 97 -2.22 2.99 10.71
C ARG A 97 -2.59 4.46 10.81
N GLU A 98 -3.71 4.81 10.19
CA GLU A 98 -4.31 6.12 10.34
C GLU A 98 -4.94 6.23 11.73
N GLU A 99 -4.72 7.35 12.41
CA GLU A 99 -5.48 7.67 13.61
C GLU A 99 -6.95 7.87 13.19
N GLU A 100 -7.88 7.25 13.91
CA GLU A 100 -9.30 7.56 13.73
C GLU A 100 -9.50 9.07 13.89
N SER A 101 -10.23 9.69 12.96
CA SER A 101 -10.51 11.12 13.10
C SER A 101 -11.20 11.37 14.45
N LYS A 102 -10.94 12.50 15.11
CA LYS A 102 -11.63 12.85 16.36
C LYS A 102 -13.15 12.76 16.23
N ASP A 103 -13.66 13.08 15.04
CA ASP A 103 -15.06 12.99 14.71
C ASP A 103 -15.55 11.52 14.63
N LEU A 104 -14.73 10.61 14.09
CA LEU A 104 -15.01 9.17 14.07
C LEU A 104 -15.00 8.58 15.48
N GLN A 105 -14.07 9.01 16.33
CA GLN A 105 -14.03 8.60 17.73
C GLN A 105 -15.26 9.09 18.52
N GLN A 106 -15.79 10.27 18.19
CA GLN A 106 -16.96 10.84 18.88
C GLN A 106 -18.29 10.26 18.41
N CYS A 107 -18.53 10.22 17.09
CA CYS A 107 -19.81 9.74 16.54
C CYS A 107 -19.85 8.22 16.28
N GLY A 108 -18.70 7.55 16.29
CA GLY A 108 -18.56 6.15 15.89
C GLY A 108 -18.75 5.94 14.39
N SER A 109 -18.58 4.69 13.95
CA SER A 109 -18.88 4.28 12.58
C SER A 109 -20.40 4.16 12.34
N PRO A 110 -20.96 4.76 11.28
CA PRO A 110 -22.34 4.60 10.89
C PRO A 110 -22.76 3.16 10.70
N ARG A 111 -24.05 2.96 10.95
CA ARG A 111 -24.62 1.63 10.96
C ARG A 111 -24.81 1.15 9.53
N PRO A 112 -24.34 -0.05 9.18
CA PRO A 112 -24.63 -0.65 7.89
C PRO A 112 -26.14 -0.81 7.67
N ILE A 113 -26.57 -0.64 6.42
CA ILE A 113 -27.96 -0.81 6.00
C ILE A 113 -28.10 -2.05 5.11
N LYS A 114 -29.28 -2.69 5.12
CA LYS A 114 -29.54 -3.79 4.19
C LYS A 114 -29.72 -3.23 2.78
N ASN A 115 -29.18 -3.93 1.78
CA ASN A 115 -29.28 -3.57 0.36
C ASN A 115 -28.73 -2.18 0.00
N GLY A 116 -27.73 -1.72 0.74
CA GLY A 116 -27.04 -0.46 0.48
C GLY A 116 -25.72 -0.41 1.22
N ASP A 117 -24.97 0.66 0.98
CA ASP A 117 -23.68 0.93 1.60
C ASP A 117 -23.54 2.42 1.90
N PHE A 118 -22.45 2.81 2.55
CA PHE A 118 -22.13 4.19 2.87
C PHE A 118 -20.67 4.49 2.63
N ILE A 119 -20.40 5.74 2.23
CA ILE A 119 -19.04 6.28 2.19
C ILE A 119 -18.89 7.36 3.24
N PHE A 120 -17.68 7.43 3.81
CA PHE A 120 -17.28 8.47 4.75
C PHE A 120 -16.45 9.54 4.09
N SER A 121 -16.72 10.79 4.44
CA SER A 121 -15.84 11.89 4.08
C SER A 121 -15.92 13.01 5.11
N SER A 122 -14.87 13.81 5.20
CA SER A 122 -14.96 15.11 5.85
C SER A 122 -15.42 16.14 4.81
N LYS A 123 -16.60 16.72 4.99
CA LYS A 123 -17.12 17.82 4.17
C LYS A 123 -17.28 19.05 5.02
N SER A 124 -16.66 20.16 4.59
CA SER A 124 -16.71 21.45 5.32
C SER A 124 -16.27 21.34 6.79
N GLY A 125 -15.34 20.43 7.08
CA GLY A 125 -14.86 20.18 8.45
C GLY A 125 -15.82 19.38 9.34
N LYS A 126 -16.88 18.77 8.77
CA LYS A 126 -17.77 17.83 9.48
C LYS A 126 -17.65 16.43 8.89
N LEU A 127 -17.52 15.44 9.76
CA LEU A 127 -17.64 14.03 9.36
C LEU A 127 -19.05 13.77 8.81
N THR A 128 -19.10 13.24 7.60
CA THR A 128 -20.33 13.04 6.84
C THR A 128 -20.36 11.62 6.28
N ALA A 129 -21.49 10.94 6.45
CA ALA A 129 -21.78 9.64 5.86
C ALA A 129 -22.81 9.80 4.75
N LEU A 130 -22.49 9.32 3.55
CA LEU A 130 -23.37 9.32 2.39
C LEU A 130 -23.77 7.87 2.08
N TYR A 131 -25.05 7.57 2.27
CA TYR A 131 -25.64 6.27 1.96
C TYR A 131 -26.08 6.18 0.51
N SER A 132 -25.99 4.96 -0.04
CA SER A 132 -26.48 4.62 -1.35
C SER A 132 -27.08 3.21 -1.34
N CYS A 133 -28.17 3.02 -2.08
CA CYS A 133 -28.80 1.71 -2.23
C CYS A 133 -28.18 0.95 -3.40
N TYR A 134 -28.14 -0.38 -3.28
CA TYR A 134 -27.79 -1.24 -4.39
C TYR A 134 -28.86 -1.19 -5.48
N HIS A 135 -28.47 -1.59 -6.69
CA HIS A 135 -29.34 -1.54 -7.86
C HIS A 135 -30.67 -2.29 -7.61
N GLY A 136 -31.79 -1.62 -7.88
CA GLY A 136 -33.14 -2.17 -7.71
C GLY A 136 -33.84 -1.79 -6.40
N PHE A 137 -33.16 -1.07 -5.49
CA PHE A 137 -33.74 -0.55 -4.26
C PHE A 137 -33.83 0.97 -4.28
N THR A 138 -34.81 1.52 -3.59
CA THR A 138 -35.01 2.96 -3.43
C THR A 138 -34.60 3.38 -2.02
N LEU A 139 -33.90 4.52 -1.91
CA LEU A 139 -33.47 5.07 -0.64
C LEU A 139 -34.64 5.80 0.04
N GLU A 140 -35.00 5.34 1.23
CA GLU A 140 -36.00 5.94 2.11
C GLU A 140 -35.31 6.53 3.35
N GLY A 141 -35.30 7.86 3.48
CA GLY A 141 -34.68 8.59 4.59
C GLY A 141 -33.59 9.56 4.12
N ALA A 142 -32.74 9.99 5.04
CA ALA A 142 -31.63 10.89 4.75
C ALA A 142 -30.50 10.13 4.01
N ALA A 143 -30.23 10.51 2.76
CA ALA A 143 -29.10 9.97 2.01
C ALA A 143 -27.76 10.44 2.59
N GLU A 144 -27.73 11.63 3.20
CA GLU A 144 -26.54 12.22 3.81
C GLU A 144 -26.83 12.56 5.28
N ILE A 145 -25.98 12.05 6.18
CA ILE A 145 -25.99 12.36 7.60
C ILE A 145 -24.62 12.88 8.02
N PHE A 146 -24.58 13.78 9.00
CA PHE A 146 -23.33 14.36 9.48
C PHE A 146 -23.22 14.27 11.00
N CYS A 147 -21.99 14.26 11.49
CA CYS A 147 -21.69 14.20 12.92
C CYS A 147 -21.94 15.56 13.56
N GLU A 148 -22.80 15.59 14.57
CA GLU A 148 -23.10 16.75 15.43
C GLU A 148 -22.66 16.43 16.86
N GLY A 149 -21.41 16.78 17.20
CA GLY A 149 -20.84 16.46 18.50
C GLY A 149 -20.58 14.96 18.64
N ASP A 150 -21.37 14.28 19.45
CA ASP A 150 -21.26 12.84 19.74
C ASP A 150 -22.35 11.98 19.08
N ARG A 151 -23.20 12.56 18.23
CA ARG A 151 -24.27 11.84 17.53
C ARG A 151 -24.36 12.18 16.04
N TRP A 152 -24.92 11.24 15.29
CA TRP A 152 -25.34 11.49 13.92
C TRP A 152 -26.61 12.35 13.88
N SER A 153 -26.67 13.24 12.88
CA SER A 153 -27.80 14.14 12.63
C SER A 153 -29.13 13.42 12.40
N ASP A 154 -29.06 12.20 11.84
CA ASP A 154 -30.22 11.34 11.60
C ASP A 154 -29.85 9.85 11.76
N GLY A 155 -30.86 8.99 11.78
CA GLY A 155 -30.70 7.54 11.72
C GLY A 155 -30.31 7.04 10.32
N PRO A 156 -29.78 5.81 10.21
CA PRO A 156 -29.45 5.21 8.92
C PRO A 156 -30.71 5.02 8.06
N PRO A 157 -30.69 5.35 6.75
CA PRO A 157 -31.83 5.19 5.86
C PRO A 157 -32.13 3.71 5.57
N ARG A 158 -33.25 3.46 4.90
CA ARG A 158 -33.62 2.11 4.45
C ARG A 158 -33.56 2.03 2.92
N CYS A 159 -33.14 0.88 2.42
CA CYS A 159 -33.24 0.55 1.00
C CYS A 159 -34.38 -0.46 0.82
N ALA A 160 -35.45 -0.04 0.15
CA ALA A 160 -36.68 -0.81 -0.06
C ALA A 160 -37.01 -1.01 -1.54
#